data_AF-A0A377DL12-F1
#
_entry.id   AF-A0A377DL12-F1
#
_cell.length_a   1.000
_cell.length_b   1.000
_cell.length_c   1.000
_cell.angle_alpha   90.00
_cell.angle_beta   90.00
_cell.angle_gamma   90.00
#
_symmetry.space_group_name_H-M   'P 1'
#
loop_
_entity.id
_entity.type
_entity.pdbx_description
1 polymer ?
#
loop_
_entity_poly.entity_id
_entity_poly.type
_entity_poly.pdbx_seq_one_letter_code
_entity_poly.pdbx_strand_id
1 'polypeptide(L)'
;MSQVLITGATGLVGGHLLRMLINEPKVNAIAAPTRRPLGDMPGVFNPHDPQLSDALAQVTDPIDIVFCCLGTTRREAGSKEAFIHADYTLVVDTALTGRRLGAQHMLVVSAMGANAHSPFFYNRVRGEMEEALIAQKLAEIDHCSPVDVTGRS
;
A
#
# COMPACT_ATOMS: atom_id res chain seq x y z
N MET A 1 -7.82 18.69 -6.30
CA MET A 1 -8.08 18.20 -4.93
C MET A 1 -8.19 16.71 -5.04
N SER A 2 -7.40 15.96 -4.27
CA SER A 2 -7.23 14.52 -4.44
C SER A 2 -7.77 13.77 -3.22
N GLN A 3 -8.47 12.67 -3.50
CA GLN A 3 -8.91 11.67 -2.54
C GLN A 3 -7.89 10.54 -2.52
N VAL A 4 -7.35 10.24 -1.34
CA VAL A 4 -6.21 9.33 -1.20
C VAL A 4 -6.59 8.09 -0.41
N LEU A 5 -6.20 6.92 -0.91
CA LEU A 5 -6.21 5.66 -0.16
C LEU A 5 -4.78 5.34 0.29
N ILE A 6 -4.57 5.06 1.58
CA ILE A 6 -3.27 4.62 2.11
C ILE A 6 -3.39 3.33 2.94
N THR A 7 -2.64 2.30 2.55
CA THR A 7 -2.49 1.07 3.34
C THR A 7 -1.10 0.99 3.96
N GLY A 8 -0.99 0.39 5.15
CA GLY A 8 0.28 0.35 5.90
C GLY A 8 0.57 1.60 6.71
N ALA A 9 -0.45 2.43 6.98
CA ALA A 9 -0.33 3.67 7.75
C ALA A 9 0.18 3.50 9.20
N THR A 10 0.10 2.28 9.76
CA THR A 10 0.67 1.97 11.09
C THR A 10 2.16 1.64 11.04
N GLY A 11 2.73 1.44 9.84
CA GLY A 11 4.15 1.15 9.65
C GLY A 11 5.02 2.40 9.66
N LEU A 12 6.34 2.22 9.63
CA LEU A 12 7.29 3.34 9.66
C LEU A 12 7.09 4.29 8.47
N VAL A 13 7.11 3.75 7.24
CA VAL A 13 6.96 4.54 6.01
C VAL A 13 5.55 5.11 5.92
N GLY A 14 4.52 4.26 6.03
CA GLY A 14 3.13 4.69 5.90
C GLY A 14 2.70 5.70 6.95
N GLY A 15 3.18 5.58 8.19
CA GLY A 15 2.89 6.54 9.25
C GLY A 15 3.57 7.89 9.07
N HIS A 16 4.75 7.93 8.43
CA HIS A 16 5.37 9.20 8.04
C HIS A 16 4.62 9.83 6.87
N LEU A 17 4.32 9.05 5.83
CA LEU A 17 3.57 9.50 4.65
C LEU A 17 2.18 10.03 5.03
N LEU A 18 1.45 9.34 5.92
CA LEU A 18 0.13 9.81 6.38
C LEU A 18 0.22 11.22 6.98
N ARG A 19 1.22 11.51 7.81
CA ARG A 19 1.43 12.84 8.39
C ARG A 19 1.75 13.89 7.33
N MET A 20 2.49 13.53 6.29
CA MET A 20 2.75 14.44 5.17
C MET A 20 1.47 14.72 4.38
N LEU A 21 0.67 13.69 4.09
CA LEU A 21 -0.59 13.81 3.34
C LEU A 21 -1.62 14.67 4.07
N ILE A 22 -1.73 14.55 5.40
CA ILE A 22 -2.63 15.39 6.21
C ILE A 22 -2.29 16.89 6.09
N ASN A 23 -1.01 17.22 5.87
CA ASN A 23 -0.53 18.60 5.75
C ASN A 23 -0.43 19.07 4.30
N GLU A 24 -0.80 18.26 3.31
CA GLU A 24 -0.71 18.60 1.89
C GLU A 24 -2.02 19.28 1.43
N PRO A 25 -1.99 20.58 1.05
CA PRO A 25 -3.20 21.32 0.68
C PRO A 25 -3.96 20.74 -0.52
N LYS A 26 -3.29 19.94 -1.38
CA LYS A 26 -3.93 19.29 -2.52
C LYS A 26 -4.75 18.05 -2.12
N VAL A 27 -4.52 17.47 -0.94
CA VAL A 27 -5.24 16.30 -0.43
C VAL A 27 -6.46 16.76 0.36
N ASN A 28 -7.64 16.28 -0.03
CA ASN A 28 -8.91 16.71 0.58
C ASN A 28 -9.46 15.69 1.59
N ALA A 29 -9.29 14.40 1.31
CA ALA A 29 -9.65 13.34 2.23
C ALA A 29 -8.70 12.15 2.10
N ILE A 30 -8.53 11.45 3.22
CA ILE A 30 -7.66 10.28 3.30
C ILE A 30 -8.48 9.11 3.85
N ALA A 31 -8.58 8.03 3.09
CA ALA A 31 -9.00 6.73 3.57
C ALA A 31 -7.77 5.92 3.98
N ALA A 32 -7.69 5.51 5.24
CA ALA A 32 -6.55 4.78 5.77
C ALA A 32 -7.01 3.45 6.40
N PRO A 33 -7.39 2.42 5.62
CA PRO A 33 -7.75 1.12 6.18
C PRO A 33 -6.55 0.48 6.89
N THR A 34 -6.77 0.02 8.13
CA THR A 34 -5.71 -0.55 8.97
C THR A 34 -6.19 -1.79 9.73
N ARG A 35 -5.24 -2.59 10.24
CA ARG A 35 -5.57 -3.76 11.06
C ARG A 35 -5.97 -3.44 12.50
N ARG A 36 -5.69 -2.21 12.92
CA ARG A 36 -5.86 -1.69 14.28
C ARG A 36 -6.19 -0.20 14.16
N PRO A 37 -6.97 0.37 15.09
CA PRO A 37 -7.34 1.77 15.03
C PRO A 37 -6.10 2.67 15.04
N LEU A 38 -6.13 3.72 14.21
CA LEU A 38 -5.19 4.82 14.28
C LEU A 38 -5.58 5.78 15.43
N GLY A 39 -4.63 6.63 15.83
CA GLY A 39 -4.98 7.77 16.69
C GLY A 39 -5.94 8.72 15.96
N ASP A 40 -6.74 9.45 16.73
CA ASP A 40 -7.69 10.41 16.16
C ASP A 40 -6.95 11.48 15.35
N MET A 41 -7.30 11.60 14.08
CA MET A 41 -6.63 12.46 13.10
C MET A 41 -7.70 13.12 12.21
N PRO A 42 -7.87 14.45 12.31
CA PRO A 42 -8.82 15.18 11.48
C PRO A 42 -8.57 14.95 9.97
N GLY A 43 -9.64 14.74 9.21
CA GLY A 43 -9.55 14.51 7.75
C GLY A 43 -9.14 13.09 7.34
N VAL A 44 -8.99 12.17 8.30
CA VAL A 44 -8.67 10.76 8.04
C VAL A 44 -9.86 9.87 8.38
N PHE A 45 -10.41 9.19 7.38
CA PHE A 45 -11.33 8.08 7.58
C PHE A 45 -10.53 6.79 7.80
N ASN A 46 -10.62 6.21 9.01
CA ASN A 46 -9.87 5.02 9.41
C ASN A 46 -10.79 3.82 9.66
N PRO A 47 -11.30 3.14 8.61
CA PRO A 47 -11.91 1.83 8.80
C PRO A 47 -10.83 0.86 9.30
N HIS A 48 -11.16 0.05 10.28
CA HIS A 48 -10.21 -0.88 10.86
C HIS A 48 -10.84 -2.24 11.15
N ASP A 49 -10.11 -3.29 10.83
CA ASP A 49 -10.51 -4.68 11.05
C ASP A 49 -9.24 -5.55 11.12
N PRO A 50 -9.13 -6.54 12.02
CA PRO A 50 -8.01 -7.48 12.04
C PRO A 50 -7.65 -8.06 10.66
N GLN A 51 -8.66 -8.30 9.82
CA GLN A 51 -8.52 -8.64 8.41
C GLN A 51 -8.54 -7.36 7.57
N LEU A 52 -7.38 -6.97 7.02
CA LEU A 52 -7.27 -5.73 6.26
C LEU A 52 -8.20 -5.69 5.04
N SER A 53 -8.53 -6.84 4.45
CA SER A 53 -9.52 -6.97 3.38
C SER A 53 -10.89 -6.40 3.78
N ASP A 54 -11.30 -6.63 5.02
CA ASP A 54 -12.61 -6.25 5.53
C ASP A 54 -12.63 -4.74 5.85
N ALA A 55 -11.49 -4.19 6.28
CA ALA A 55 -11.30 -2.75 6.38
C ALA A 55 -11.29 -2.05 5.00
N LEU A 56 -10.66 -2.66 3.99
CA LEU A 56 -10.67 -2.15 2.61
C LEU A 56 -12.08 -2.14 2.02
N ALA A 57 -12.90 -3.15 2.31
CA ALA A 57 -14.28 -3.25 1.83
C ALA A 57 -15.19 -2.12 2.34
N GLN A 58 -14.85 -1.51 3.48
CA GLN A 58 -15.58 -0.36 4.04
C GLN A 58 -15.27 0.96 3.30
N VAL A 59 -14.24 0.98 2.44
CA VAL A 59 -13.94 2.16 1.63
C VAL A 59 -14.83 2.15 0.38
N THR A 60 -15.77 3.09 0.34
CA THR A 60 -16.76 3.23 -0.72
C THR A 60 -16.64 4.53 -1.52
N ASP A 61 -16.00 5.55 -0.94
CA ASP A 61 -15.85 6.84 -1.58
C ASP A 61 -14.85 6.79 -2.74
N PRO A 62 -15.00 7.65 -3.77
CA PRO A 62 -14.05 7.72 -4.88
C PRO A 62 -12.63 8.00 -4.41
N ILE A 63 -11.66 7.35 -5.07
CA ILE A 63 -10.22 7.49 -4.80
C ILE A 63 -9.52 7.89 -6.09
N ASP A 64 -8.62 8.86 -6.02
CA ASP A 64 -7.81 9.30 -7.15
C ASP A 64 -6.43 8.62 -7.14
N ILE A 65 -5.83 8.49 -5.94
CA ILE A 65 -4.45 8.02 -5.74
C ILE A 65 -4.40 6.97 -4.63
N VAL A 66 -3.69 5.89 -4.88
CA VAL A 66 -3.41 4.83 -3.91
C VAL A 66 -1.95 4.87 -3.48
N PHE A 67 -1.69 4.85 -2.18
CA PHE A 67 -0.36 4.59 -1.61
C PHE A 67 -0.37 3.27 -0.86
N CYS A 68 0.35 2.27 -1.38
CA CYS A 68 0.52 1.00 -0.72
C CYS A 68 1.89 0.93 -0.03
N CYS A 69 1.90 1.19 1.28
CA CYS A 69 3.07 1.04 2.13
C CYS A 69 3.06 -0.30 2.90
N LEU A 70 2.38 -1.31 2.36
CA LEU A 70 2.39 -2.65 2.92
C LEU A 70 3.73 -3.33 2.60
N GLY A 71 4.21 -4.07 3.58
CA GLY A 71 5.43 -4.82 3.46
C GLY A 71 5.84 -5.35 4.81
N THR A 72 6.23 -6.61 4.83
CA THR A 72 6.86 -7.23 5.98
C THR A 72 8.19 -7.82 5.57
N THR A 73 9.06 -8.11 6.53
CA THR A 73 10.21 -8.95 6.27
C THR A 73 9.82 -10.42 6.41
N ARG A 74 10.52 -11.33 5.73
CA ARG A 74 10.32 -12.79 5.94
C ARG A 74 10.44 -13.19 7.42
N ARG A 75 11.28 -12.48 8.18
CA ARG A 75 11.48 -12.72 9.62
C ARG A 75 10.24 -12.34 10.43
N GLU A 76 9.62 -11.20 10.12
CA GLU A 76 8.43 -10.71 10.80
C GLU A 76 7.16 -11.48 10.40
N ALA A 77 7.06 -11.90 9.14
CA ALA A 77 5.95 -12.71 8.65
C ALA A 77 5.84 -14.07 9.36
N GLY A 78 6.97 -14.65 9.77
CA GLY A 78 7.03 -15.95 10.46
C GLY A 78 6.85 -17.17 9.55
N SER A 79 6.15 -17.04 8.41
CA SER A 79 6.01 -18.10 7.40
C SER A 79 6.04 -17.55 5.96
N LYS A 80 6.17 -18.45 4.97
CA LYS A 80 6.13 -18.08 3.55
C LYS A 80 4.74 -17.63 3.14
N GLU A 81 3.72 -18.28 3.65
CA GLU A 81 2.31 -18.04 3.36
C GLU A 81 1.89 -16.68 3.92
N ALA A 82 2.31 -16.37 5.16
CA ALA A 82 2.07 -15.06 5.76
C ALA A 82 2.80 -13.95 5.00
N PHE A 83 4.01 -14.23 4.50
CA PHE A 83 4.76 -13.29 3.67
C PHE A 83 4.05 -13.03 2.34
N ILE A 84 3.63 -14.07 1.61
CA ILE A 84 2.88 -13.92 0.34
C ILE A 84 1.57 -13.17 0.60
N HIS A 85 0.85 -13.50 1.66
CA HIS A 85 -0.39 -12.81 1.98
C HIS A 85 -0.17 -11.30 2.19
N ALA A 86 0.85 -10.92 2.96
CA ALA A 86 1.14 -9.52 3.25
C ALA A 86 1.75 -8.74 2.07
N ASP A 87 2.72 -9.34 1.38
CA ASP A 87 3.55 -8.66 0.37
C ASP A 87 3.06 -8.83 -1.06
N TYR A 88 2.10 -9.74 -1.31
CA TYR A 88 1.46 -9.93 -2.60
C TYR A 88 -0.06 -9.74 -2.50
N THR A 89 -0.75 -10.59 -1.74
CA THR A 89 -2.23 -10.65 -1.77
C THR A 89 -2.86 -9.32 -1.35
N LEU A 90 -2.50 -8.81 -0.17
CA LEU A 90 -3.05 -7.56 0.33
C LEU A 90 -2.65 -6.35 -0.53
N VAL A 91 -1.48 -6.38 -1.17
CA VAL A 91 -1.03 -5.32 -2.09
C VAL A 91 -1.90 -5.29 -3.34
N VAL A 92 -2.15 -6.45 -3.94
CA VAL A 92 -3.03 -6.58 -5.12
C VAL A 92 -4.47 -6.22 -4.76
N ASP A 93 -4.99 -6.67 -3.61
CA ASP A 93 -6.33 -6.31 -3.13
C ASP A 93 -6.49 -4.79 -2.93
N THR A 94 -5.43 -4.12 -2.46
CA THR A 94 -5.39 -2.66 -2.34
C THR A 94 -5.49 -2.00 -3.71
N ALA A 95 -4.72 -2.48 -4.70
CA ALA A 95 -4.74 -1.98 -6.06
C ALA A 95 -6.12 -2.15 -6.72
N LEU A 96 -6.71 -3.34 -6.56
CA LEU A 96 -8.04 -3.66 -7.07
C LEU A 96 -9.12 -2.77 -6.43
N THR A 97 -9.00 -2.53 -5.13
CA THR A 97 -9.91 -1.62 -4.40
C THR A 97 -9.80 -0.20 -4.93
N GLY A 98 -8.58 0.34 -5.06
CA GLY A 98 -8.38 1.67 -5.63
C GLY A 98 -8.92 1.78 -7.04
N ARG A 99 -8.60 0.84 -7.93
CA ARG A 99 -9.10 0.81 -9.31
C ARG A 99 -10.63 0.76 -9.36
N ARG A 100 -11.27 -0.07 -8.52
CA ARG A 100 -12.74 -0.15 -8.40
C ARG A 100 -13.35 1.21 -8.03
N LEU A 101 -12.64 2.00 -7.22
CA LEU A 101 -13.07 3.32 -6.74
C LEU A 101 -12.62 4.48 -7.66
N GLY A 102 -12.02 4.18 -8.81
CA GLY A 102 -11.65 5.17 -9.83
C GLY A 102 -10.19 5.63 -9.81
N ALA A 103 -9.34 5.02 -8.97
CA ALA A 103 -7.96 5.47 -8.85
C ALA A 103 -7.21 5.32 -10.19
N GLN A 104 -6.51 6.38 -10.56
CA GLN A 104 -5.69 6.41 -11.78
C GLN A 104 -4.22 6.16 -11.48
N HIS A 105 -3.77 6.51 -10.28
CA HIS A 105 -2.38 6.38 -9.87
C HIS A 105 -2.25 5.48 -8.65
N MET A 106 -1.23 4.62 -8.66
CA MET A 106 -0.84 3.85 -7.50
C MET A 106 0.67 3.93 -7.28
N LEU A 107 1.07 4.26 -6.06
CA LEU A 107 2.44 4.19 -5.62
C LEU A 107 2.57 3.02 -4.64
N VAL A 108 3.51 2.12 -4.90
CA VAL A 108 3.77 0.96 -4.05
C VAL A 108 5.20 0.97 -3.55
N VAL A 109 5.37 0.68 -2.25
CA VAL A 109 6.69 0.43 -1.67
C VAL A 109 7.09 -1.00 -2.00
N SER A 110 7.98 -1.14 -2.98
CA SER A 110 8.53 -2.43 -3.41
C SER A 110 9.87 -2.71 -2.70
N ALA A 111 10.73 -3.51 -3.32
CA ALA A 111 12.04 -3.87 -2.81
C ALA A 111 13.10 -3.81 -3.90
N MET A 112 14.32 -3.45 -3.50
CA MET A 112 15.47 -3.50 -4.41
C MET A 112 15.67 -4.93 -4.93
N GLY A 113 15.76 -5.06 -6.25
CA GLY A 113 15.97 -6.35 -6.91
C GLY A 113 14.73 -7.23 -7.00
N ALA A 114 13.52 -6.67 -6.84
CA ALA A 114 12.27 -7.34 -7.19
C ALA A 114 12.35 -7.90 -8.62
N ASN A 115 12.11 -9.21 -8.75
CA ASN A 115 12.20 -9.93 -10.02
C ASN A 115 11.47 -11.27 -9.90
N ALA A 116 10.39 -11.47 -10.66
CA ALA A 116 9.57 -12.69 -10.61
C ALA A 116 10.34 -13.98 -10.98
N HIS A 117 11.48 -13.85 -11.65
CA HIS A 117 12.35 -14.97 -12.01
C HIS A 117 13.52 -15.17 -11.02
N SER A 118 13.57 -14.41 -9.93
CA SER A 118 14.63 -14.53 -8.93
C SER A 118 14.64 -15.92 -8.25
N PRO A 119 15.83 -16.51 -8.02
CA PRO A 119 15.96 -17.71 -7.21
C PRO A 119 15.65 -17.42 -5.72
N PHE A 120 15.83 -16.17 -5.28
CA PHE A 120 15.55 -15.73 -3.92
C PHE A 120 14.05 -15.44 -3.74
N PHE A 121 13.42 -16.19 -2.83
CA PHE A 121 11.99 -16.13 -2.54
C PHE A 121 11.46 -14.71 -2.29
N TYR A 122 12.16 -13.90 -1.49
CA TYR A 122 11.75 -12.53 -1.17
C TYR A 122 11.64 -11.66 -2.43
N ASN A 123 12.70 -11.60 -3.23
CA ASN A 123 12.74 -10.85 -4.49
C ASN A 123 11.73 -11.39 -5.52
N ARG A 124 11.53 -12.72 -5.52
CA ARG A 124 10.57 -13.37 -6.41
C ARG A 124 9.15 -12.92 -6.15
N VAL A 125 8.68 -13.06 -4.91
CA VAL A 125 7.32 -12.66 -4.53
C VAL A 125 7.08 -11.16 -4.76
N ARG A 126 8.08 -10.32 -4.48
CA ARG A 126 8.01 -8.89 -4.77
C ARG A 126 7.90 -8.63 -6.27
N GLY A 127 8.69 -9.29 -7.11
CA GLY A 127 8.59 -9.14 -8.56
C GLY A 127 7.29 -9.69 -9.14
N GLU A 128 6.81 -10.83 -8.63
CA GLU A 128 5.49 -11.37 -9.00
C GLU A 128 4.37 -10.37 -8.66
N MET A 129 4.47 -9.68 -7.51
CA MET A 129 3.54 -8.62 -7.12
C MET A 129 3.60 -7.44 -8.08
N GLU A 130 4.78 -6.97 -8.48
CA GLU A 130 4.93 -5.87 -9.45
C GLU A 130 4.29 -6.24 -10.80
N GLU A 131 4.55 -7.44 -11.31
CA GLU A 131 3.93 -7.95 -12.54
C GLU A 131 2.40 -8.02 -12.43
N ALA A 132 1.90 -8.48 -11.29
CA ALA A 132 0.46 -8.54 -11.03
C ALA A 132 -0.18 -7.15 -11.00
N LEU A 133 0.49 -6.15 -10.43
CA LEU A 133 0.02 -4.76 -10.43
C LEU A 133 0.01 -4.16 -11.84
N ILE A 134 1.08 -4.36 -12.61
CA ILE A 134 1.15 -3.91 -14.01
C ILE A 134 0.00 -4.50 -14.84
N ALA A 135 -0.32 -5.78 -14.61
CA ALA A 135 -1.44 -6.44 -15.30
C ALA A 135 -2.81 -5.82 -14.97
N GLN A 136 -2.97 -5.09 -13.86
CA GLN A 136 -4.24 -4.46 -13.49
C GLN A 136 -4.57 -3.19 -14.30
N LYS A 137 -3.64 -2.69 -15.13
CA LYS A 137 -3.83 -1.49 -15.98
C LYS A 137 -4.30 -0.26 -15.21
N LEU A 138 -3.78 -0.02 -14.00
CA LEU A 138 -3.84 1.34 -13.44
C LEU A 138 -3.05 2.28 -14.35
N ALA A 139 -3.50 3.53 -14.50
CA ALA A 139 -2.97 4.45 -15.50
C ALA A 139 -1.49 4.77 -15.26
N GLU A 140 -1.04 4.74 -14.01
CA GLU A 140 0.36 4.90 -13.64
C GLU A 140 0.65 4.12 -12.35
N ILE A 141 1.73 3.33 -12.36
CA ILE A 141 2.20 2.57 -11.19
C ILE A 141 3.67 2.90 -10.94
N ASP A 142 3.95 3.58 -9.83
CA ASP A 142 5.30 3.90 -9.40
C ASP A 142 5.80 2.90 -8.34
N HIS A 143 6.99 2.38 -8.58
CA HIS A 143 7.67 1.43 -7.72
C HIS A 143 8.80 2.14 -6.98
N CYS A 144 8.65 2.33 -5.68
CA CYS A 144 9.68 2.95 -4.83
C CYS A 144 10.31 1.90 -3.93
N SER A 145 11.64 1.87 -3.85
CA SER A 145 12.33 1.06 -2.84
C SER A 145 12.47 1.83 -1.52
N PRO A 146 12.56 1.17 -0.36
CA PRO A 146 12.74 1.85 0.93
C PRO A 146 13.98 2.73 0.99
N VAL A 147 15.03 2.43 0.22
CA VAL A 147 16.22 3.28 0.09
C VAL A 147 15.87 4.66 -0.48
N ASP A 148 14.99 4.70 -1.48
CA ASP A 148 14.51 5.93 -2.12
C ASP A 148 13.70 6.77 -1.13
N VAL A 149 12.92 6.10 -0.27
CA VAL A 149 12.12 6.73 0.80
C VAL A 149 13.00 7.31 1.91
N THR A 150 14.19 6.75 2.15
CA THR A 150 15.13 7.24 3.20
C THR A 150 16.11 8.30 2.72
N GLY A 151 16.09 8.64 1.42
CA GLY A 151 16.94 9.69 0.84
C GLY A 151 18.44 9.42 0.91
N ARG A 152 18.85 8.15 1.04
CA ARG A 152 20.27 7.75 1.02
C ARG A 152 20.60 7.14 -0.35
N SER A 153 21.09 7.99 -1.25
CA SER A 153 21.80 7.63 -2.49
C SER A 153 23.26 7.29 -2.21
#